data_AF-A0A1Z8JIZ9-F1
#
_entry.id   AF-A0A1Z8JIZ9-F1
#
_cell.length_a   1.000
_cell.length_b   1.000
_cell.length_c   1.000
_cell.angle_alpha   90.00
_cell.angle_beta   90.00
_cell.angle_gamma   90.00
#
_symmetry.space_group_name_H-M   'P 1'
#
loop_
_entity.id
_entity.type
_entity.pdbx_description
1 polymer ?
#
loop_
_entity_poly.entity_id
_entity_poly.type
_entity_poly.pdbx_seq_one_letter_code
_entity_poly.pdbx_strand_id
1 'polypeptide(L)'
;MEDHRKRYYDLIDHSVSVVVNCENDPQRFDKHVSQLNAVVSTYGLKLEQFNLLLDQILDPYSGFKVGMKLKLVGLLYSRDLLDFDTLIKIVSVFKVPSYYNDKSKVKLVPRNIQLKLSVLLLRNFPNIQWDKKILRLANLLFNALSIGYLRMNIGLFLVYMLNIANEIDPKFNLKYFFSIKKLEILIEFYEIDSKSSLPLLLQAYNFLGSAARAGIFDMIFLKLKALLKDVKIPKDVFGKLDAQYTEALLKITNDRFSLTRNIDMFKSMLININIASMLHSVTNTKKRKYTEDITDNGIIQLASFKFIDMFCQSIPYSFPPNIIVVLQYFSNLEFSDYGNIMSENFNTTQLGAAFPIYEPLLTCLKEQDILFLNYSVRKLLDVKQDRFTLTDDMFWLFRSINNISQIFNEPFPLMVDICAGKLVADYKGSLDQKLKILQLHSHLQFLEPNCSKWSKVLTDVIDMTFRHNNTRNMTALTFLAFKWSKDPLEFNNSSDSSLENSDFAISPY
;
A
#
# COMPACT_ATOMS: atom_id res chain seq x y z
N MET A 1 22.60 37.34 -16.27
CA MET A 1 22.12 36.53 -15.14
C MET A 1 23.01 35.31 -14.86
N GLU A 2 23.56 34.65 -15.89
CA GLU A 2 24.46 33.49 -15.72
C GLU A 2 25.79 33.84 -15.03
N ASP A 3 26.41 34.99 -15.34
CA ASP A 3 27.65 35.44 -14.68
C ASP A 3 27.51 35.66 -13.17
N HIS A 4 26.34 36.13 -12.72
CA HIS A 4 26.08 36.30 -11.28
C HIS A 4 25.95 34.94 -10.57
N ARG A 5 25.25 33.96 -11.17
CA ARG A 5 25.15 32.62 -10.61
C ARG A 5 26.51 31.92 -10.54
N LYS A 6 27.31 32.04 -11.60
CA LYS A 6 28.66 31.46 -11.65
C LYS A 6 29.55 32.01 -10.53
N ARG A 7 29.55 33.33 -10.31
CA ARG A 7 30.28 33.97 -9.20
C ARG A 7 29.90 33.42 -7.82
N TYR A 8 28.62 33.14 -7.58
CA TYR A 8 28.18 32.56 -6.30
C TYR A 8 28.58 31.10 -6.14
N TYR A 9 28.57 30.31 -7.21
CA TYR A 9 29.10 28.94 -7.15
C TYR A 9 30.61 28.93 -6.90
N ASP A 10 31.37 29.80 -7.57
CA ASP A 10 32.81 29.95 -7.33
C ASP A 10 33.10 30.40 -5.88
N LEU A 11 32.26 31.30 -5.33
CA LEU A 11 32.33 31.73 -3.92
C LEU A 11 32.06 30.56 -2.96
N ILE A 12 31.06 29.73 -3.25
CA ILE A 12 30.74 28.54 -2.45
C ILE A 12 31.91 27.56 -2.48
N ASP A 13 32.42 27.22 -3.67
CA ASP A 13 33.58 26.33 -3.85
C ASP A 13 34.79 26.83 -3.04
N HIS A 14 35.12 28.12 -3.18
CA HIS A 14 36.20 28.75 -2.43
C HIS A 14 35.95 28.70 -0.92
N SER A 15 34.77 29.09 -0.46
CA SER A 15 34.47 29.18 0.97
C SER A 15 34.40 27.82 1.63
N VAL A 16 33.87 26.79 0.96
CA VAL A 16 33.90 25.40 1.43
C VAL A 16 35.34 24.92 1.56
N SER A 17 36.18 25.13 0.54
CA SER A 17 37.59 24.77 0.56
C SER A 17 38.36 25.44 1.72
N VAL A 18 38.09 26.71 2.01
CA VAL A 18 38.69 27.39 3.17
C VAL A 18 38.16 26.82 4.48
N VAL A 19 36.84 26.60 4.59
CA VAL A 19 36.18 26.13 5.82
C VAL A 19 36.68 24.75 6.24
N VAL A 20 36.89 23.82 5.30
CA VAL A 20 37.37 22.47 5.64
C VAL A 20 38.84 22.45 6.11
N ASN A 21 39.60 23.51 5.85
CA ASN A 21 41.04 23.60 6.15
C ASN A 21 41.40 24.60 7.26
N CYS A 22 40.42 25.24 7.93
CA CYS A 22 40.67 26.32 8.89
C CYS A 22 40.41 25.96 10.36
N GLU A 23 40.64 24.70 10.74
CA GLU A 23 40.39 24.20 12.11
C GLU A 23 41.09 25.02 13.22
N ASN A 24 42.24 25.62 12.92
CA ASN A 24 43.06 26.40 13.86
C ASN A 24 42.84 27.92 13.79
N ASP A 25 41.95 28.41 12.92
CA ASP A 25 41.66 29.84 12.75
C ASP A 25 40.15 30.12 12.88
N PRO A 26 39.65 30.31 14.12
CA PRO A 26 38.23 30.53 14.37
C PRO A 26 37.66 31.79 13.69
N GLN A 27 38.47 32.84 13.53
CA GLN A 27 38.00 34.09 12.91
C GLN A 27 37.77 33.88 11.41
N ARG A 28 38.71 33.21 10.74
CA ARG A 28 38.57 32.86 9.33
C ARG A 28 37.44 31.87 9.11
N PHE A 29 37.28 30.89 10.00
CA PHE A 29 36.15 29.97 9.99
C PHE A 29 34.81 30.73 10.06
N ASP A 30 34.63 31.60 11.06
CA ASP A 30 33.36 32.31 11.26
C ASP A 30 33.03 33.26 10.11
N LYS A 31 34.04 33.89 9.51
CA LYS A 31 33.88 34.72 8.30
C LYS A 31 33.29 33.91 7.14
N HIS A 32 33.92 32.77 6.80
CA HIS A 32 33.48 31.98 5.64
C HIS A 32 32.19 31.19 5.91
N VAL A 33 31.94 30.76 7.14
CA VAL A 33 30.63 30.20 7.53
C VAL A 33 29.52 31.23 7.40
N SER A 34 29.77 32.49 7.75
CA SER A 34 28.78 33.57 7.58
C SER A 34 28.51 33.86 6.11
N GLN A 35 29.56 33.85 5.26
CA GLN A 35 29.41 33.97 3.81
C GLN A 35 28.59 32.81 3.23
N LEU A 36 28.88 31.57 3.64
CA LEU A 36 28.14 30.39 3.21
C LEU A 36 26.67 30.45 3.66
N ASN A 37 26.39 30.80 4.92
CA ASN A 37 25.02 30.95 5.41
C ASN A 37 24.19 31.94 4.58
N ALA A 38 24.81 33.01 4.08
CA ALA A 38 24.12 34.02 3.28
C ALA A 38 23.73 33.53 1.88
N VAL A 39 24.41 32.51 1.34
CA VAL A 39 24.25 32.10 -0.06
C VAL A 39 23.68 30.68 -0.22
N VAL A 40 23.96 29.78 0.71
CA VAL A 40 23.63 28.35 0.59
C VAL A 40 22.11 28.10 0.58
N SER A 41 21.32 28.88 1.30
CA SER A 41 19.84 28.79 1.26
C SER A 41 19.24 29.15 -0.11
N THR A 42 19.99 29.87 -0.95
CA THR A 42 19.53 30.37 -2.26
C THR A 42 20.13 29.60 -3.43
N TYR A 43 21.35 29.06 -3.28
CA TYR A 43 22.07 28.39 -4.36
C TYR A 43 22.34 26.90 -4.10
N GLY A 44 22.22 26.46 -2.85
CA GLY A 44 22.52 25.11 -2.41
C GLY A 44 23.98 24.70 -2.57
N LEU A 45 24.32 23.57 -1.97
CA LEU A 45 25.61 22.90 -2.11
C LEU A 45 25.51 21.79 -3.16
N LYS A 46 26.55 21.64 -3.98
CA LYS A 46 26.77 20.40 -4.75
C LYS A 46 26.95 19.23 -3.80
N LEU A 47 26.62 18.03 -4.25
CA LEU A 47 26.81 16.81 -3.44
C LEU A 47 28.26 16.62 -2.98
N GLU A 48 29.24 17.00 -3.81
CA GLU A 48 30.67 16.98 -3.44
C GLU A 48 30.98 17.94 -2.28
N GLN A 49 30.52 19.20 -2.37
CA GLN A 49 30.71 20.21 -1.33
C GLN A 49 30.00 19.81 -0.03
N PHE A 50 28.78 19.27 -0.15
CA PHE A 50 28.01 18.73 0.96
C PHE A 50 28.81 17.64 1.68
N ASN A 51 29.38 16.69 0.91
CA ASN A 51 30.18 15.60 1.45
C ASN A 51 31.49 16.08 2.11
N LEU A 52 32.17 17.08 1.54
CA LEU A 52 33.37 17.66 2.15
C LEU A 52 33.07 18.25 3.54
N LEU A 53 31.98 19.00 3.68
CA LEU A 53 31.55 19.53 4.97
C LEU A 53 31.10 18.41 5.92
N LEU A 54 30.37 17.43 5.39
CA LEU A 54 29.91 16.27 6.15
C LEU A 54 31.09 15.49 6.72
N ASP A 55 32.14 15.22 5.94
CA ASP A 55 33.31 14.48 6.40
C ASP A 55 34.00 15.17 7.59
N GLN A 56 34.08 16.51 7.60
CA GLN A 56 34.60 17.28 8.75
C GLN A 56 33.70 17.21 9.99
N ILE A 57 32.38 17.15 9.79
CA ILE A 57 31.39 16.99 10.88
C ILE A 57 31.50 15.58 11.48
N LEU A 58 31.63 14.56 10.63
CA LEU A 58 31.60 13.15 11.02
C LEU A 58 32.93 12.66 11.58
N ASP A 59 34.07 13.24 11.20
CA ASP A 59 35.38 12.83 11.68
C ASP A 59 35.54 13.13 13.19
N PRO A 60 35.63 12.12 14.07
CA PRO A 60 35.81 12.36 15.50
C PRO A 60 37.23 12.82 15.88
N TYR A 61 38.18 12.78 14.94
CA TYR A 61 39.57 13.20 15.13
C TYR A 61 39.86 14.60 14.58
N SER A 62 38.93 15.22 13.84
CA SER A 62 39.14 16.57 13.31
C SER A 62 39.35 17.61 14.41
N GLY A 63 40.20 18.62 14.15
CA GLY A 63 40.49 19.70 15.09
C GLY A 63 39.31 20.64 15.34
N PHE A 64 38.23 20.50 14.57
CA PHE A 64 37.00 21.27 14.74
C PHE A 64 36.31 20.99 16.08
N LYS A 65 36.11 22.06 16.86
CA LYS A 65 35.31 22.02 18.09
C LYS A 65 33.84 21.71 17.78
N VAL A 66 33.13 21.14 18.76
CA VAL A 66 31.69 20.79 18.63
C VAL A 66 30.84 21.97 18.16
N GLY A 67 31.09 23.19 18.67
CA GLY A 67 30.39 24.40 18.24
C GLY A 67 30.59 24.73 16.75
N MET A 68 31.80 24.52 16.23
CA MET A 68 32.11 24.71 14.80
C MET A 68 31.37 23.66 13.96
N LYS A 69 31.42 22.39 14.36
CA LYS A 69 30.68 21.31 13.68
C LYS A 69 29.17 21.56 13.64
N LEU A 70 28.59 22.07 14.73
CA LEU A 70 27.18 22.46 14.77
C LEU A 70 26.85 23.58 13.77
N LYS A 71 27.73 24.57 13.59
CA LYS A 71 27.58 25.61 12.57
C LYS A 71 27.63 24.99 11.16
N LEU A 72 28.52 24.04 10.92
CA LEU A 72 28.62 23.33 9.63
C LEU A 72 27.36 22.51 9.32
N VAL A 73 26.76 21.84 10.31
CA VAL A 73 25.48 21.11 10.11
C VAL A 73 24.38 22.05 9.62
N GLY A 74 24.38 23.32 10.07
CA GLY A 74 23.43 24.33 9.60
C GLY A 74 23.58 24.72 8.13
N LEU A 75 24.71 24.40 7.50
CA LEU A 75 24.99 24.69 6.09
C LEU A 75 24.55 23.57 5.14
N LEU A 76 24.09 22.42 5.64
CA LEU A 76 23.84 21.22 4.83
C LEU A 76 22.52 21.29 4.04
N TYR A 77 22.47 22.17 3.04
CA TYR A 77 21.41 22.26 2.03
C TYR A 77 21.94 21.75 0.69
N SER A 78 21.61 20.51 0.32
CA SER A 78 22.02 19.95 -0.96
C SER A 78 21.09 20.40 -2.08
N ARG A 79 21.68 20.89 -3.17
CA ARG A 79 20.95 21.16 -4.43
C ARG A 79 20.79 19.91 -5.29
N ASP A 80 21.56 18.87 -4.98
CA ASP A 80 21.48 17.56 -5.62
C ASP A 80 20.76 16.59 -4.68
N LEU A 81 20.17 15.52 -5.22
CA LEU A 81 19.59 14.47 -4.39
C LEU A 81 20.68 13.75 -3.61
N LEU A 82 20.39 13.38 -2.36
CA LEU A 82 21.32 12.65 -1.49
C LEU A 82 21.36 11.18 -1.88
N ASP A 83 22.54 10.69 -2.24
CA ASP A 83 22.78 9.31 -2.63
C ASP A 83 22.98 8.36 -1.44
N PHE A 84 23.04 7.06 -1.73
CA PHE A 84 23.26 6.02 -0.74
C PHE A 84 24.55 6.24 0.08
N ASP A 85 25.64 6.67 -0.55
CA ASP A 85 26.94 6.85 0.08
C ASP A 85 26.92 7.99 1.11
N THR A 86 26.21 9.08 0.81
CA THR A 86 25.98 10.18 1.74
C THR A 86 25.13 9.72 2.93
N LEU A 87 24.06 8.95 2.68
CA LEU A 87 23.19 8.46 3.75
C LEU A 87 23.90 7.46 4.67
N ILE A 88 24.66 6.50 4.12
CA ILE A 88 25.37 5.52 4.94
C ILE A 88 26.46 6.17 5.80
N LYS A 89 27.15 7.21 5.31
CA LYS A 89 28.08 8.02 6.12
C LYS A 89 27.38 8.57 7.36
N ILE A 90 26.20 9.19 7.21
CA ILE A 90 25.41 9.72 8.33
C ILE A 90 24.97 8.60 9.29
N VAL A 91 24.44 7.49 8.76
CA VAL A 91 23.95 6.38 9.60
C VAL A 91 25.10 5.70 10.36
N SER A 92 26.29 5.63 9.77
CA SER A 92 27.45 4.92 10.33
C SER A 92 28.01 5.55 11.62
N VAL A 93 27.71 6.83 11.88
CA VAL A 93 28.17 7.53 13.09
C VAL A 93 27.22 7.41 14.27
N PHE A 94 26.02 6.85 14.08
CA PHE A 94 25.05 6.64 15.16
C PHE A 94 25.52 5.52 16.09
N LYS A 95 26.25 5.90 17.14
CA LYS A 95 26.91 4.99 18.08
C LYS A 95 26.91 5.56 19.48
N VAL A 96 26.85 4.68 20.47
CA VAL A 96 27.06 5.01 21.89
C VAL A 96 28.37 4.39 22.40
N PRO A 97 29.00 4.97 23.44
CA PRO A 97 30.12 4.33 24.12
C PRO A 97 29.74 2.91 24.55
N SER A 98 30.67 1.98 24.37
CA SER A 98 30.52 0.58 24.77
C SER A 98 31.82 0.13 25.40
N TYR A 99 31.78 -0.94 26.19
CA TYR A 99 32.96 -1.53 26.82
C TYR A 99 34.12 -1.78 25.82
N TYR A 100 33.79 -2.15 24.58
CA TYR A 100 34.76 -2.37 23.50
C TYR A 100 35.29 -1.07 22.87
N ASN A 101 34.46 -0.02 22.80
CA ASN A 101 34.88 1.30 22.31
C ASN A 101 35.80 2.01 23.32
N ASP A 102 35.55 1.82 24.62
CA ASP A 102 36.37 2.40 25.69
C ASP A 102 37.78 1.78 25.74
N LYS A 103 37.90 0.48 25.42
CA LYS A 103 39.21 -0.20 25.30
C LYS A 103 39.97 0.16 24.03
N SER A 104 39.27 0.44 22.93
CA SER A 104 39.88 0.65 21.60
C SER A 104 40.33 2.08 21.31
N LYS A 105 40.21 3.01 22.28
CA LYS A 105 40.46 4.46 22.11
C LYS A 105 39.66 5.09 20.95
N VAL A 106 38.59 4.45 20.50
CA VAL A 106 37.78 4.94 19.38
C VAL A 106 36.99 6.15 19.85
N LYS A 107 37.35 7.34 19.36
CA LYS A 107 36.57 8.55 19.60
C LYS A 107 35.24 8.46 18.84
N LEU A 108 34.14 8.79 19.52
CA LEU A 108 32.81 8.84 18.92
C LEU A 108 32.40 10.27 18.60
N VAL A 109 31.56 10.42 17.59
CA VAL A 109 30.91 11.70 17.27
C VAL A 109 30.05 12.14 18.47
N PRO A 110 30.11 13.41 18.91
CA PRO A 110 29.35 13.87 20.06
C PRO A 110 27.83 13.67 19.89
N ARG A 111 27.13 13.32 20.99
CA ARG A 111 25.68 13.11 21.04
C ARG A 111 24.88 14.21 20.34
N ASN A 112 25.22 15.48 20.57
CA ASN A 112 24.49 16.61 19.99
C ASN A 112 24.62 16.68 18.46
N ILE A 113 25.78 16.29 17.92
CA ILE A 113 26.00 16.21 16.47
C ILE A 113 25.20 15.04 15.88
N GLN A 114 25.29 13.85 16.49
CA GLN A 114 24.49 12.69 16.07
C GLN A 114 22.99 13.02 16.05
N LEU A 115 22.49 13.71 17.08
CA LEU A 115 21.09 14.14 17.15
C LEU A 115 20.74 15.08 16.00
N LYS A 116 21.56 16.11 15.74
CA LYS A 116 21.32 17.05 14.62
C LYS A 116 21.37 16.36 13.26
N LEU A 117 22.26 15.39 13.08
CA LEU A 117 22.34 14.58 11.87
C LEU A 117 21.10 13.69 11.68
N SER A 118 20.55 13.11 12.75
CA SER A 118 19.29 12.35 12.66
C SER A 118 18.09 13.22 12.26
N VAL A 119 18.05 14.48 12.72
CA VAL A 119 17.04 15.46 12.30
C VAL A 119 17.25 15.87 10.85
N LEU A 120 18.49 16.09 10.44
CA LEU A 120 18.85 16.41 9.05
C LEU A 120 18.42 15.28 8.10
N LEU A 121 18.66 14.03 8.48
CA LEU A 121 18.27 12.84 7.73
C LEU A 121 16.75 12.80 7.54
N LEU A 122 15.97 13.05 8.60
CA LEU A 122 14.51 13.11 8.55
C LEU A 122 14.00 14.25 7.65
N ARG A 123 14.58 15.45 7.78
CA ARG A 123 14.21 16.63 6.98
C ARG A 123 14.52 16.44 5.49
N ASN A 124 15.60 15.75 5.18
CA ASN A 124 16.01 15.47 3.81
C ASN A 124 15.34 14.22 3.23
N PHE A 125 14.38 13.59 3.91
CA PHE A 125 13.71 12.40 3.37
C PHE A 125 13.17 12.60 1.93
N PRO A 126 12.52 13.73 1.57
CA PRO A 126 12.10 13.98 0.19
C PRO A 126 13.27 14.24 -0.78
N ASN A 127 14.44 14.65 -0.28
CA ASN A 127 15.62 14.99 -1.07
C ASN A 127 16.58 13.79 -1.27
N ILE A 128 16.10 12.56 -1.06
CA ILE A 128 16.89 11.34 -1.24
C ILE A 128 16.78 10.83 -2.67
N GLN A 129 17.88 10.39 -3.23
CA GLN A 129 17.90 9.63 -4.48
C GLN A 129 17.53 8.17 -4.18
N TRP A 130 16.26 7.80 -4.39
CA TRP A 130 15.77 6.47 -4.07
C TRP A 130 16.37 5.37 -4.98
N ASP A 131 17.31 4.62 -4.43
CA ASP A 131 17.87 3.38 -4.99
C ASP A 131 17.55 2.20 -4.05
N LYS A 132 17.43 0.99 -4.61
CA LYS A 132 17.22 -0.27 -3.89
C LYS A 132 18.26 -0.51 -2.80
N LYS A 133 19.49 -0.02 -2.98
CA LYS A 133 20.55 -0.10 -1.95
C LYS A 133 20.16 0.59 -0.65
N ILE A 134 19.33 1.65 -0.70
CA ILE A 134 18.91 2.40 0.49
C ILE A 134 18.12 1.51 1.46
N LEU A 135 17.35 0.54 0.95
CA LEU A 135 16.63 -0.41 1.81
C LEU A 135 17.56 -1.26 2.67
N ARG A 136 18.85 -1.40 2.31
CA ARG A 136 19.86 -2.07 3.14
C ARG A 136 20.12 -1.32 4.44
N LEU A 137 19.87 -0.01 4.48
CA LEU A 137 20.01 0.81 5.69
C LEU A 137 18.93 0.47 6.74
N ALA A 138 17.82 -0.17 6.36
CA ALA A 138 16.73 -0.48 7.29
C ALA A 138 17.19 -1.28 8.51
N ASN A 139 18.04 -2.29 8.31
CA ASN A 139 18.56 -3.09 9.42
C ASN A 139 19.54 -2.31 10.30
N LEU A 140 20.37 -1.45 9.70
CA LEU A 140 21.31 -0.61 10.43
C LEU A 140 20.57 0.43 11.28
N LEU A 141 19.57 1.08 10.69
CA LEU A 141 18.69 2.03 11.38
C LEU A 141 17.89 1.34 12.48
N PHE A 142 17.40 0.12 12.25
CA PHE A 142 16.70 -0.65 13.30
C PHE A 142 17.61 -0.88 14.51
N ASN A 143 18.86 -1.30 14.29
CA ASN A 143 19.82 -1.50 15.38
C ASN A 143 20.11 -0.19 16.15
N ALA A 144 20.10 0.94 15.46
CA ALA A 144 20.31 2.26 16.06
C ALA A 144 19.12 2.75 16.93
N LEU A 145 17.95 2.09 16.89
CA LEU A 145 16.82 2.39 17.79
C LEU A 145 17.14 2.16 19.27
N SER A 146 18.16 1.35 19.57
CA SER A 146 18.70 1.18 20.91
C SER A 146 19.25 2.48 21.51
N ILE A 147 19.60 3.45 20.67
CA ILE A 147 20.11 4.77 21.08
C ILE A 147 18.94 5.70 21.39
N GLY A 148 18.53 5.75 22.67
CA GLY A 148 17.30 6.42 23.09
C GLY A 148 17.12 7.87 22.61
N TYR A 149 18.18 8.68 22.59
CA TYR A 149 18.09 10.07 22.14
C TYR A 149 17.94 10.23 20.61
N LEU A 150 18.18 9.19 19.81
CA LEU A 150 17.97 9.18 18.36
C LEU A 150 16.69 8.44 17.96
N ARG A 151 16.16 7.60 18.86
CA ARG A 151 15.10 6.63 18.61
C ARG A 151 13.89 7.22 17.88
N MET A 152 13.41 8.39 18.30
CA MET A 152 12.27 9.04 17.63
C MET A 152 12.56 9.36 16.16
N ASN A 153 13.68 10.03 15.86
CA ASN A 153 14.00 10.46 14.50
C ASN A 153 14.30 9.26 13.59
N ILE A 154 15.05 8.27 14.10
CA ILE A 154 15.35 7.04 13.38
C ILE A 154 14.09 6.20 13.18
N GLY A 155 13.23 6.14 14.20
CA GLY A 155 11.94 5.46 14.14
C GLY A 155 11.03 6.07 13.09
N LEU A 156 10.88 7.39 13.05
CA LEU A 156 10.13 8.08 12.01
C LEU A 156 10.72 7.84 10.62
N PHE A 157 12.04 7.94 10.46
CA PHE A 157 12.70 7.67 9.19
C PHE A 157 12.44 6.23 8.71
N LEU A 158 12.52 5.24 9.62
CA LEU A 158 12.19 3.85 9.35
C LEU A 158 10.72 3.69 8.95
N VAL A 159 9.78 4.31 9.68
CA VAL A 159 8.37 4.30 9.32
C VAL A 159 8.20 4.80 7.89
N TYR A 160 8.80 5.93 7.55
CA TYR A 160 8.66 6.51 6.22
C TYR A 160 9.24 5.57 5.15
N MET A 161 10.48 5.13 5.33
CA MET A 161 11.17 4.27 4.37
C MET A 161 10.46 2.93 4.15
N LEU A 162 9.89 2.33 5.20
CA LEU A 162 9.15 1.07 5.10
C LEU A 162 7.82 1.23 4.35
N ASN A 163 7.15 2.38 4.48
CA ASN A 163 5.90 2.63 3.78
C ASN A 163 6.09 2.90 2.28
N ILE A 164 7.26 3.39 1.86
CA ILE A 164 7.60 3.58 0.44
C ILE A 164 8.48 2.46 -0.13
N ALA A 165 8.68 1.38 0.63
CA ALA A 165 9.68 0.38 0.28
C ALA A 165 9.38 -0.34 -1.04
N ASN A 166 8.10 -0.55 -1.36
CA ASN A 166 7.67 -1.20 -2.59
C ASN A 166 7.84 -0.28 -3.82
N GLU A 167 7.77 1.03 -3.61
CA GLU A 167 8.04 2.07 -4.61
C GLU A 167 9.53 2.17 -4.92
N ILE A 168 10.39 1.89 -3.92
CA ILE A 168 11.86 1.82 -4.09
C ILE A 168 12.27 0.49 -4.76
N ASP A 169 11.77 -0.63 -4.25
CA ASP A 169 11.99 -1.96 -4.81
C ASP A 169 10.73 -2.83 -4.69
N PRO A 170 10.00 -3.09 -5.79
CA PRO A 170 8.79 -3.91 -5.77
C PRO A 170 9.00 -5.35 -5.26
N LYS A 171 10.25 -5.82 -5.20
CA LYS A 171 10.62 -7.15 -4.65
C LYS A 171 10.84 -7.13 -3.14
N PHE A 172 10.89 -5.95 -2.51
CA PHE A 172 11.10 -5.83 -1.08
C PHE A 172 9.86 -6.31 -0.34
N ASN A 173 10.01 -7.34 0.48
CA ASN A 173 8.91 -7.87 1.27
C ASN A 173 9.10 -7.49 2.74
N LEU A 174 8.15 -6.70 3.25
CA LEU A 174 8.11 -6.24 4.65
C LEU A 174 8.12 -7.40 5.67
N LYS A 175 7.67 -8.60 5.29
CA LYS A 175 7.74 -9.82 6.13
C LYS A 175 9.17 -10.19 6.52
N TYR A 176 10.15 -9.91 5.65
CA TYR A 176 11.56 -10.15 5.98
C TYR A 176 12.16 -9.06 6.87
N PHE A 177 11.54 -7.87 6.91
CA PHE A 177 11.96 -6.83 7.83
C PHE A 177 11.39 -7.06 9.24
N PHE A 178 10.08 -7.29 9.38
CA PHE A 178 9.40 -7.50 10.67
C PHE A 178 9.48 -8.96 11.15
N SER A 179 10.68 -9.41 11.52
CA SER A 179 10.84 -10.69 12.23
C SER A 179 10.28 -10.63 13.66
N ILE A 180 9.86 -11.77 14.21
CA ILE A 180 9.43 -11.96 15.61
C ILE A 180 10.35 -11.22 16.60
N LYS A 181 11.67 -11.48 16.54
CA LYS A 181 12.66 -10.86 17.42
C LYS A 181 12.65 -9.32 17.38
N LYS A 182 12.48 -8.75 16.19
CA LYS A 182 12.42 -7.28 16.04
C LYS A 182 11.13 -6.71 16.62
N LEU A 183 10.01 -7.42 16.47
CA LEU A 183 8.75 -7.00 17.04
C LEU A 183 8.78 -7.05 18.58
N GLU A 184 9.40 -8.07 19.16
CA GLU A 184 9.64 -8.15 20.61
C GLU A 184 10.52 -7.00 21.10
N ILE A 185 11.64 -6.72 20.41
CA ILE A 185 12.50 -5.56 20.72
C ILE A 185 11.74 -4.24 20.62
N LEU A 186 10.83 -4.08 19.65
CA LEU A 186 10.00 -2.87 19.54
C LEU A 186 9.04 -2.71 20.72
N ILE A 187 8.48 -3.81 21.21
CA ILE A 187 7.64 -3.81 22.42
C ILE A 187 8.49 -3.39 23.63
N GLU A 188 9.67 -3.97 23.82
CA GLU A 188 10.59 -3.60 24.90
C GLU A 188 10.97 -2.11 24.84
N PHE A 189 11.29 -1.59 23.65
CA PHE A 189 11.57 -0.15 23.48
C PHE A 189 10.37 0.74 23.79
N TYR A 190 9.16 0.27 23.53
CA TYR A 190 7.94 1.01 23.87
C TYR A 190 7.68 1.03 25.38
N GLU A 191 7.94 -0.07 26.08
CA GLU A 191 7.84 -0.13 27.55
C GLU A 191 8.87 0.80 28.22
N ILE A 192 10.06 0.94 27.64
CA ILE A 192 11.12 1.85 28.14
C ILE A 192 10.83 3.32 27.81
N ASP A 193 10.36 3.60 26.59
CA ASP A 193 10.15 4.95 26.06
C ASP A 193 8.98 4.96 25.07
N SER A 194 7.78 5.02 25.64
CA SER A 194 6.54 4.92 24.88
C SER A 194 6.44 6.03 23.82
N LYS A 195 6.85 7.25 24.15
CA LYS A 195 6.73 8.40 23.25
C LYS A 195 7.58 8.24 22.00
N SER A 196 8.86 7.88 22.13
CA SER A 196 9.76 7.79 20.97
C SER A 196 9.55 6.54 20.12
N SER A 197 8.99 5.48 20.71
CA SER A 197 8.79 4.20 20.04
C SER A 197 7.40 4.08 19.40
N LEU A 198 6.43 4.88 19.84
CA LEU A 198 5.03 4.82 19.39
C LEU A 198 4.85 4.82 17.87
N PRO A 199 5.51 5.69 17.07
CA PRO A 199 5.26 5.72 15.63
C PRO A 199 5.62 4.41 14.94
N LEU A 200 6.75 3.83 15.32
CA LEU A 200 7.22 2.56 14.75
C LEU A 200 6.42 1.36 15.28
N LEU A 201 5.95 1.43 16.53
CA LEU A 201 5.04 0.44 17.11
C LEU A 201 3.69 0.41 16.38
N LEU A 202 3.12 1.58 16.08
CA LEU A 202 1.89 1.70 15.27
C LEU A 202 2.10 1.13 13.87
N GLN A 203 3.24 1.40 13.23
CA GLN A 203 3.56 0.81 11.91
C GLN A 203 3.65 -0.73 11.98
N ALA A 204 4.30 -1.27 13.01
CA ALA A 204 4.40 -2.71 13.21
C ALA A 204 3.03 -3.36 13.43
N TYR A 205 2.18 -2.71 14.23
CA TYR A 205 0.80 -3.16 14.46
C TYR A 205 -0.01 -3.17 13.16
N ASN A 206 0.06 -2.10 12.36
CA ASN A 206 -0.62 -2.02 11.06
C ASN A 206 -0.17 -3.12 10.10
N PHE A 207 1.15 -3.36 10.03
CA PHE A 207 1.73 -4.41 9.20
C PHE A 207 1.23 -5.81 9.60
N LEU A 208 1.17 -6.11 10.91
CA LEU A 208 0.64 -7.38 11.40
C LEU A 208 -0.90 -7.49 11.26
N GLY A 209 -1.59 -6.36 11.12
CA GLY A 209 -3.02 -6.32 10.83
C GLY A 209 -3.35 -6.70 9.39
N SER A 210 -2.46 -6.43 8.43
CA SER A 210 -2.67 -6.69 7.00
C SER A 210 -2.06 -8.00 6.49
N ALA A 211 -0.97 -8.48 7.09
CA ALA A 211 -0.31 -9.71 6.64
C ALA A 211 -1.05 -10.98 7.10
N ALA A 212 -1.27 -11.96 6.21
CA ALA A 212 -1.68 -13.32 6.58
C ALA A 212 -0.74 -13.89 7.68
N ARG A 213 -1.23 -14.00 8.91
CA ARG A 213 -0.42 -14.31 10.09
C ARG A 213 -0.26 -15.82 10.26
N ALA A 214 0.97 -16.26 10.49
CA ALA A 214 1.22 -17.56 11.12
C ALA A 214 1.04 -17.42 12.65
N GLY A 215 0.66 -18.49 13.36
CA GLY A 215 0.25 -18.42 14.78
C GLY A 215 1.19 -17.70 15.76
N ILE A 216 2.50 -17.63 15.49
CA ILE A 216 3.45 -16.89 16.35
C ILE A 216 3.28 -15.37 16.20
N PHE A 217 2.90 -14.88 15.02
CA PHE A 217 2.61 -13.46 14.80
C PHE A 217 1.27 -13.04 15.42
N ASP A 218 0.32 -13.96 15.62
CA ASP A 218 -0.95 -13.69 16.30
C ASP A 218 -0.73 -13.30 17.77
N MET A 219 0.16 -14.00 18.48
CA MET A 219 0.47 -13.68 19.88
C MET A 219 1.09 -12.29 20.02
N ILE A 220 2.03 -11.93 19.13
CA ILE A 220 2.62 -10.60 19.10
C ILE A 220 1.56 -9.55 18.76
N PHE A 221 0.70 -9.83 17.77
CA PHE A 221 -0.37 -8.91 17.39
C PHE A 221 -1.33 -8.65 18.55
N LEU A 222 -1.73 -9.68 19.30
CA LEU A 222 -2.59 -9.52 20.48
C LEU A 222 -1.90 -8.71 21.59
N LYS A 223 -0.60 -8.91 21.82
CA LYS A 223 0.19 -8.08 22.75
C LYS A 223 0.21 -6.61 22.31
N LEU A 224 0.47 -6.33 21.04
CA LEU A 224 0.44 -4.97 20.49
C LEU A 224 -0.95 -4.35 20.60
N LYS A 225 -2.00 -5.11 20.28
CA LYS A 225 -3.39 -4.67 20.41
C LYS A 225 -3.72 -4.27 21.85
N ALA A 226 -3.32 -5.08 22.82
CA ALA A 226 -3.51 -4.78 24.24
C ALA A 226 -2.74 -3.52 24.68
N LEU A 227 -1.48 -3.40 24.25
CA LEU A 227 -0.64 -2.22 24.55
C LEU A 227 -1.21 -0.93 23.95
N LEU A 228 -1.80 -0.99 22.76
CA LEU A 228 -2.30 0.17 22.03
C LEU A 228 -3.75 0.56 22.38
N LYS A 229 -4.51 -0.32 23.05
CA LYS A 229 -5.95 -0.17 23.31
C LYS A 229 -6.33 1.18 23.92
N ASP A 230 -5.53 1.68 24.86
CA ASP A 230 -5.81 2.88 25.64
C ASP A 230 -4.81 4.02 25.37
N VAL A 231 -3.99 3.89 24.33
CA VAL A 231 -2.92 4.86 24.03
C VAL A 231 -3.51 6.10 23.35
N LYS A 232 -3.27 7.27 23.95
CA LYS A 232 -3.59 8.55 23.32
C LYS A 232 -2.60 8.85 22.21
N ILE A 233 -3.00 8.62 20.95
CA ILE A 233 -2.18 8.89 19.77
C ILE A 233 -2.10 10.40 19.52
N PRO A 234 -0.91 11.03 19.65
CA PRO A 234 -0.72 12.44 19.38
C PRO A 234 -1.08 12.83 17.94
N LYS A 235 -1.41 14.10 17.74
CA LYS A 235 -1.83 14.64 16.43
C LYS A 235 -0.73 14.48 15.36
N ASP A 236 0.52 14.75 15.73
CA ASP A 236 1.68 14.71 14.84
C ASP A 236 2.59 13.50 15.15
N VAL A 237 2.00 12.35 15.50
CA VAL A 237 2.76 11.14 15.88
C VAL A 237 3.73 10.69 14.78
N PHE A 238 3.35 10.85 13.51
CA PHE A 238 4.20 10.56 12.35
C PHE A 238 4.93 11.79 11.80
N GLY A 239 4.99 12.89 12.55
CA GLY A 239 5.63 14.13 12.10
C GLY A 239 4.85 14.86 11.00
N LYS A 240 5.51 15.83 10.37
CA LYS A 240 4.96 16.65 9.29
C LYS A 240 6.06 17.03 8.30
N LEU A 241 5.66 17.30 7.06
CA LEU A 241 6.56 17.88 6.07
C LEU A 241 6.94 19.32 6.48
N ASP A 242 8.24 19.62 6.46
CA ASP A 242 8.75 20.97 6.68
C ASP A 242 8.56 21.79 5.39
N ALA A 243 7.43 22.51 5.30
CA ALA A 243 7.06 23.25 4.10
C ALA A 243 8.11 24.31 3.71
N GLN A 244 8.67 25.03 4.69
CA GLN A 244 9.68 26.06 4.45
C GLN A 244 10.97 25.45 3.89
N TYR A 245 11.44 24.35 4.50
CA TYR A 245 12.63 23.65 4.02
C TYR A 245 12.42 23.05 2.63
N THR A 246 11.25 22.45 2.39
CA THR A 246 10.91 21.82 1.11
C THR A 246 10.79 22.84 -0.02
N GLU A 247 10.19 24.00 0.25
CA GLU A 247 10.12 25.10 -0.70
C GLU A 247 11.51 25.65 -1.03
N ALA A 248 12.40 25.76 -0.03
CA ALA A 248 13.79 26.14 -0.25
C ALA A 248 14.51 25.12 -1.14
N LEU A 249 14.36 23.81 -0.87
CA LEU A 249 14.92 22.76 -1.72
C LEU A 249 14.43 22.83 -3.18
N LEU A 250 13.13 23.06 -3.39
CA LEU A 250 12.54 23.20 -4.73
C LEU A 250 13.10 24.40 -5.51
N LYS A 251 13.53 25.46 -4.81
CA LYS A 251 14.15 26.64 -5.44
C LYS A 251 15.60 26.38 -5.86
N ILE A 252 16.32 25.55 -5.10
CA ILE A 252 17.76 25.33 -5.33
C ILE A 252 18.07 24.08 -6.15
N THR A 253 17.15 23.10 -6.21
CA THR A 253 17.44 21.79 -6.81
C THR A 253 17.76 21.85 -8.30
N ASN A 254 18.72 21.02 -8.73
CA ASN A 254 19.00 20.78 -10.16
C ASN A 254 18.03 19.74 -10.75
N ASP A 255 17.44 18.87 -9.93
CA ASP A 255 16.49 17.82 -10.34
C ASP A 255 15.11 18.07 -9.72
N ARG A 256 14.41 19.06 -10.29
CA ARG A 256 13.09 19.47 -9.82
C ARG A 256 12.01 18.41 -10.05
N PHE A 257 12.16 17.59 -11.09
CA PHE A 257 11.19 16.55 -11.40
C PHE A 257 11.22 15.46 -10.33
N SER A 258 12.38 14.88 -10.05
CA SER A 258 12.53 13.83 -9.05
C SER A 258 12.21 14.33 -7.64
N LEU A 259 12.63 15.55 -7.29
CA LEU A 259 12.31 16.12 -5.97
C LEU A 259 10.79 16.33 -5.80
N THR A 260 10.09 16.87 -6.80
CA THR A 260 8.62 17.03 -6.74
C THR A 260 7.94 15.68 -6.57
N ARG A 261 8.34 14.66 -7.35
CA ARG A 261 7.81 13.30 -7.23
C ARG A 261 8.02 12.72 -5.83
N ASN A 262 9.20 12.92 -5.24
CA ASN A 262 9.50 12.44 -3.89
C ASN A 262 8.67 13.16 -2.82
N ILE A 263 8.45 14.47 -2.97
CA ILE A 263 7.59 15.25 -2.08
C ILE A 263 6.16 14.74 -2.13
N ASP A 264 5.63 14.49 -3.32
CA ASP A 264 4.26 13.99 -3.49
C ASP A 264 4.11 12.57 -2.94
N MET A 265 5.10 11.69 -3.18
CA MET A 265 5.18 10.37 -2.56
C MET A 265 5.16 10.47 -1.03
N PHE A 266 5.96 11.36 -0.45
CA PHE A 266 6.03 11.56 1.00
C PHE A 266 4.73 12.12 1.58
N LYS A 267 4.06 13.06 0.89
CA LYS A 267 2.74 13.59 1.30
C LYS A 267 1.69 12.47 1.31
N SER A 268 1.57 11.72 0.22
CA SER A 268 0.64 10.60 0.09
C SER A 268 0.88 9.56 1.18
N MET A 269 2.15 9.22 1.43
CA MET A 269 2.55 8.30 2.50
C MET A 269 2.13 8.82 3.89
N LEU A 270 2.40 10.09 4.23
CA LEU A 270 1.96 10.67 5.50
C LEU A 270 0.44 10.65 5.66
N ILE A 271 -0.31 10.92 4.59
CA ILE A 271 -1.77 10.83 4.60
C ILE A 271 -2.20 9.39 4.91
N ASN A 272 -1.67 8.40 4.18
CA ASN A 272 -2.02 7.00 4.33
C ASN A 272 -1.74 6.47 5.75
N ILE A 273 -0.57 6.77 6.30
CA ILE A 273 -0.19 6.32 7.65
C ILE A 273 -1.09 6.97 8.71
N ASN A 274 -1.41 8.26 8.57
CA ASN A 274 -2.31 8.94 9.50
C ASN A 274 -3.75 8.39 9.41
N ILE A 275 -4.25 8.10 8.21
CA ILE A 275 -5.57 7.46 8.02
C ILE A 275 -5.58 6.09 8.68
N ALA A 276 -4.58 5.25 8.40
CA ALA A 276 -4.47 3.92 9.00
C ALA A 276 -4.48 4.00 10.54
N SER A 277 -3.76 4.96 11.12
CA SER A 277 -3.74 5.16 12.57
C SER A 277 -5.07 5.67 13.15
N MET A 278 -5.88 6.44 12.41
CA MET A 278 -7.18 6.90 12.91
C MET A 278 -8.18 5.75 13.10
N LEU A 279 -8.10 4.73 12.24
CA LEU A 279 -8.96 3.53 12.32
C LEU A 279 -8.73 2.70 13.58
N HIS A 280 -7.59 2.90 14.24
CA HIS A 280 -7.27 2.23 15.50
C HIS A 280 -7.70 3.04 16.73
N SER A 281 -8.22 4.26 16.55
CA SER A 281 -8.58 5.21 17.63
C SER A 281 -10.08 5.27 17.94
N VAL A 282 -10.79 4.15 17.80
CA VAL A 282 -12.27 4.04 17.83
C VAL A 282 -12.91 4.52 19.15
N THR A 283 -12.18 4.69 20.25
CA THR A 283 -12.81 4.98 21.55
C THR A 283 -12.73 6.42 22.06
N ASN A 284 -12.01 7.36 21.44
CA ASN A 284 -12.11 8.78 21.80
C ASN A 284 -11.20 9.66 20.94
N THR A 285 -11.72 10.34 19.91
CA THR A 285 -11.29 11.73 19.65
C THR A 285 -12.31 12.49 18.81
N LYS A 286 -12.66 13.69 19.26
CA LYS A 286 -13.37 14.72 18.48
C LYS A 286 -12.80 14.81 17.06
N LYS A 287 -13.69 14.97 16.07
CA LYS A 287 -13.39 15.22 14.64
C LYS A 287 -12.12 16.07 14.51
N ARG A 288 -11.04 15.47 14.00
CA ARG A 288 -9.74 16.12 13.81
C ARG A 288 -9.77 16.90 12.49
N LYS A 289 -9.32 18.16 12.52
CA LYS A 289 -9.34 19.14 11.42
C LYS A 289 -8.56 18.76 10.13
N TYR A 290 -7.94 17.58 10.07
CA TYR A 290 -7.22 17.12 8.86
C TYR A 290 -8.16 16.80 7.69
N THR A 291 -9.46 16.63 7.95
CA THR A 291 -10.48 16.35 6.95
C THR A 291 -10.83 17.54 6.06
N GLU A 292 -10.42 18.76 6.42
CA GLU A 292 -10.75 19.98 5.65
C GLU A 292 -9.83 20.15 4.41
N ASP A 293 -8.64 19.52 4.41
CA ASP A 293 -7.69 19.55 3.27
C ASP A 293 -7.76 18.28 2.40
N ILE A 294 -8.66 17.34 2.73
CA ILE A 294 -8.87 16.11 1.96
C ILE A 294 -9.74 16.46 0.75
N THR A 295 -9.09 16.70 -0.39
CA THR A 295 -9.78 16.73 -1.70
C THR A 295 -10.58 15.44 -1.92
N ASP A 296 -11.67 15.52 -2.70
CA ASP A 296 -12.71 14.48 -2.85
C ASP A 296 -12.19 13.04 -3.09
N ASN A 297 -10.97 12.88 -3.63
CA ASN A 297 -10.33 11.57 -3.81
C ASN A 297 -9.92 10.87 -2.49
N GLY A 298 -9.58 11.61 -1.43
CA GLY A 298 -9.26 11.00 -0.12
C GLY A 298 -10.49 10.62 0.71
N ILE A 299 -11.67 11.15 0.36
CA ILE A 299 -12.96 10.75 0.94
C ILE A 299 -13.30 9.31 0.52
N ILE A 300 -12.93 8.91 -0.69
CA ILE A 300 -13.13 7.54 -1.22
C ILE A 300 -12.32 6.51 -0.41
N GLN A 301 -11.11 6.86 0.05
CA GLN A 301 -10.29 6.00 0.93
C GLN A 301 -10.84 5.94 2.37
N LEU A 302 -11.42 7.02 2.89
CA LEU A 302 -12.02 7.04 4.23
C LEU A 302 -13.34 6.26 4.30
N ALA A 303 -14.14 6.27 3.23
CA ALA A 303 -15.33 5.44 3.14
C ALA A 303 -14.94 3.96 3.20
N SER A 304 -13.99 3.52 2.37
CA SER A 304 -13.54 2.12 2.29
C SER A 304 -12.99 1.58 3.62
N PHE A 305 -12.31 2.38 4.43
CA PHE A 305 -11.84 1.94 5.74
C PHE A 305 -12.91 1.91 6.84
N LYS A 306 -13.89 2.83 6.82
CA LYS A 306 -15.06 2.76 7.72
C LYS A 306 -15.90 1.50 7.45
N PHE A 307 -15.93 1.06 6.18
CA PHE A 307 -16.52 -0.21 5.76
C PHE A 307 -15.71 -1.44 6.23
N ILE A 308 -14.37 -1.39 6.24
CA ILE A 308 -13.51 -2.44 6.81
C ILE A 308 -13.74 -2.58 8.33
N ASP A 309 -13.82 -1.47 9.05
CA ASP A 309 -14.04 -1.51 10.50
C ASP A 309 -15.46 -2.00 10.85
N MET A 310 -16.48 -1.61 10.07
CA MET A 310 -17.82 -2.21 10.15
C MET A 310 -17.81 -3.71 9.80
N PHE A 311 -16.99 -4.16 8.85
CA PHE A 311 -16.86 -5.56 8.46
C PHE A 311 -16.15 -6.41 9.54
N CYS A 312 -15.04 -5.92 10.09
CA CYS A 312 -14.31 -6.55 11.20
C CYS A 312 -15.12 -6.57 12.50
N GLN A 313 -16.01 -5.59 12.72
CA GLN A 313 -16.94 -5.57 13.85
C GLN A 313 -18.16 -6.47 13.65
N SER A 314 -18.54 -6.77 12.40
CA SER A 314 -19.69 -7.62 12.06
C SER A 314 -19.35 -9.11 11.88
N ILE A 315 -18.07 -9.47 11.86
CA ILE A 315 -17.62 -10.85 12.06
C ILE A 315 -17.34 -11.04 13.56
N PRO A 316 -18.30 -11.52 14.37
CA PRO A 316 -17.95 -12.03 15.69
C PRO A 316 -16.88 -13.10 15.52
N TYR A 317 -15.82 -13.06 16.35
CA TYR A 317 -14.74 -14.04 16.39
C TYR A 317 -15.30 -15.42 16.77
N SER A 318 -15.94 -16.08 15.82
CA SER A 318 -16.26 -17.49 15.84
C SER A 318 -15.65 -18.05 14.57
N PHE A 319 -14.64 -18.90 14.71
CA PHE A 319 -14.17 -19.71 13.60
C PHE A 319 -15.07 -20.96 13.55
N PRO A 320 -15.66 -21.29 12.39
CA PRO A 320 -15.55 -20.60 11.10
C PRO A 320 -16.42 -19.32 11.02
N PRO A 321 -15.99 -18.29 10.25
CA PRO A 321 -16.75 -17.06 10.08
C PRO A 321 -18.14 -17.34 9.52
N ASN A 322 -19.13 -16.57 9.96
CA ASN A 322 -20.50 -16.72 9.49
C ASN A 322 -20.56 -16.47 7.96
N ILE A 323 -20.80 -17.54 7.20
CA ILE A 323 -20.86 -17.53 5.72
C ILE A 323 -21.83 -16.47 5.18
N ILE A 324 -22.92 -16.18 5.91
CA ILE A 324 -23.88 -15.13 5.51
C ILE A 324 -23.20 -13.76 5.47
N VAL A 325 -22.33 -13.45 6.44
CA VAL A 325 -21.61 -12.17 6.52
C VAL A 325 -20.60 -12.04 5.38
N VAL A 326 -19.89 -13.12 5.06
CA VAL A 326 -18.97 -13.19 3.92
C VAL A 326 -19.73 -12.92 2.61
N LEU A 327 -20.86 -13.61 2.41
CA LEU A 327 -21.67 -13.45 1.21
C LEU A 327 -22.27 -12.04 1.13
N GLN A 328 -22.84 -11.49 2.22
CA GLN A 328 -23.40 -10.13 2.24
C GLN A 328 -22.35 -9.07 1.87
N TYR A 329 -21.10 -9.25 2.29
CA TYR A 329 -20.02 -8.36 1.88
C TYR A 329 -19.80 -8.40 0.36
N PHE A 330 -19.64 -9.59 -0.22
CA PHE A 330 -19.46 -9.70 -1.67
C PHE A 330 -20.66 -9.18 -2.45
N SER A 331 -21.89 -9.31 -1.92
CA SER A 331 -23.08 -8.72 -2.55
C SER A 331 -22.97 -7.20 -2.66
N ASN A 332 -22.44 -6.54 -1.63
CA ASN A 332 -22.40 -5.08 -1.55
C ASN A 332 -21.27 -4.46 -2.38
N LEU A 333 -20.41 -5.27 -3.01
CA LEU A 333 -19.39 -4.75 -3.93
C LEU A 333 -20.05 -4.22 -5.21
N GLU A 334 -19.73 -2.97 -5.54
CA GLU A 334 -20.12 -2.30 -6.79
C GLU A 334 -18.91 -2.29 -7.73
N PHE A 335 -18.89 -3.24 -8.67
CA PHE A 335 -17.88 -3.31 -9.73
C PHE A 335 -18.15 -2.30 -10.87
N SER A 336 -19.28 -1.59 -10.84
CA SER A 336 -19.69 -0.63 -11.88
C SER A 336 -18.75 0.57 -12.06
N ASP A 337 -17.92 0.88 -11.06
CA ASP A 337 -16.92 1.96 -11.14
C ASP A 337 -15.58 1.51 -11.74
N TYR A 338 -15.42 0.21 -11.99
CA TYR A 338 -14.19 -0.39 -12.51
C TYR A 338 -14.46 -0.91 -13.92
N GLY A 339 -14.44 0.02 -14.89
CA GLY A 339 -14.77 -0.28 -16.29
C GLY A 339 -14.02 -1.49 -16.83
N ASN A 340 -14.75 -2.41 -17.47
CA ASN A 340 -14.31 -3.51 -18.34
C ASN A 340 -12.79 -3.80 -18.33
N ILE A 341 -12.23 -4.16 -17.18
CA ILE A 341 -10.90 -4.75 -17.14
C ILE A 341 -11.12 -6.15 -17.70
N MET A 342 -10.73 -6.32 -18.96
CA MET A 342 -10.67 -7.60 -19.65
C MET A 342 -10.05 -8.64 -18.71
N SER A 343 -10.83 -9.69 -18.44
CA SER A 343 -10.59 -10.73 -17.44
C SER A 343 -9.37 -11.63 -17.69
N GLU A 344 -8.63 -11.41 -18.78
CA GLU A 344 -7.44 -12.21 -19.13
C GLU A 344 -6.18 -11.80 -18.34
N ASN A 345 -6.20 -10.66 -17.62
CA ASN A 345 -5.03 -10.17 -16.85
C ASN A 345 -5.30 -9.94 -15.35
N PHE A 346 -6.34 -10.55 -14.78
CA PHE A 346 -6.61 -10.46 -13.33
C PHE A 346 -5.63 -11.34 -12.54
N ASN A 347 -4.42 -10.83 -12.33
CA ASN A 347 -3.44 -11.50 -11.49
C ASN A 347 -3.72 -11.17 -10.02
N THR A 348 -4.16 -12.16 -9.24
CA THR A 348 -4.42 -12.05 -7.80
C THR A 348 -3.21 -11.52 -7.00
N THR A 349 -1.99 -11.69 -7.52
CA THR A 349 -0.78 -11.10 -6.92
C THR A 349 -0.64 -9.59 -7.14
N GLN A 350 -1.24 -9.01 -8.18
CA GLN A 350 -1.28 -7.56 -8.39
C GLN A 350 -2.37 -6.88 -7.54
N LEU A 351 -3.46 -7.59 -7.23
CA LEU A 351 -4.51 -7.15 -6.30
C LEU A 351 -3.98 -6.93 -4.88
N GLY A 352 -3.10 -7.81 -4.39
CA GLY A 352 -2.46 -7.65 -3.07
C GLY A 352 -1.57 -6.41 -2.95
N ALA A 353 -1.06 -5.89 -4.07
CA ALA A 353 -0.25 -4.67 -4.08
C ALA A 353 -1.06 -3.40 -4.36
N ALA A 354 -2.14 -3.50 -5.15
CA ALA A 354 -2.97 -2.36 -5.55
C ALA A 354 -4.18 -2.10 -4.63
N PHE A 355 -4.67 -3.11 -3.90
CA PHE A 355 -5.85 -3.02 -3.05
C PHE A 355 -5.70 -3.88 -1.79
N PRO A 356 -5.09 -3.34 -0.71
CA PRO A 356 -4.99 -4.01 0.61
C PRO A 356 -6.34 -4.43 1.21
N ILE A 357 -7.44 -3.91 0.65
CA ILE A 357 -8.84 -4.14 1.03
C ILE A 357 -9.24 -5.62 0.85
N TYR A 358 -8.67 -6.33 -0.14
CA TYR A 358 -9.13 -7.68 -0.52
C TYR A 358 -8.22 -8.81 -0.02
N GLU A 359 -7.00 -8.55 0.45
CA GLU A 359 -6.01 -9.58 0.80
C GLU A 359 -6.49 -10.55 1.91
N PRO A 360 -7.10 -10.11 3.02
CA PRO A 360 -7.60 -11.03 4.06
C PRO A 360 -8.80 -11.86 3.59
N LEU A 361 -9.66 -11.29 2.72
CA LEU A 361 -10.84 -11.94 2.15
C LEU A 361 -10.46 -13.00 1.11
N LEU A 362 -9.53 -12.65 0.22
CA LEU A 362 -8.92 -13.58 -0.75
C LEU A 362 -8.19 -14.71 -0.02
N THR A 363 -7.52 -14.42 1.09
CA THR A 363 -6.86 -15.42 1.95
C THR A 363 -7.90 -16.34 2.61
N CYS A 364 -8.97 -15.80 3.21
CA CYS A 364 -10.06 -16.61 3.76
C CYS A 364 -10.73 -17.51 2.73
N LEU A 365 -10.99 -17.02 1.51
CA LEU A 365 -11.60 -17.83 0.44
C LEU A 365 -10.63 -18.89 -0.11
N LYS A 366 -9.34 -18.57 -0.19
CA LYS A 366 -8.29 -19.53 -0.58
C LYS A 366 -8.06 -20.60 0.49
N GLU A 367 -8.23 -20.27 1.77
CA GLU A 367 -8.12 -21.19 2.90
C GLU A 367 -9.39 -22.01 3.14
N GLN A 368 -10.58 -21.48 2.81
CA GLN A 368 -11.86 -22.16 3.06
C GLN A 368 -12.30 -23.14 1.98
N ASP A 369 -11.63 -23.22 0.83
CA ASP A 369 -12.02 -24.05 -0.33
C ASP A 369 -13.40 -23.63 -0.93
N ILE A 370 -13.42 -23.33 -2.23
CA ILE A 370 -14.64 -22.96 -2.97
C ILE A 370 -15.73 -24.04 -2.88
N LEU A 371 -15.32 -25.31 -2.66
CA LEU A 371 -16.24 -26.43 -2.45
C LEU A 371 -17.00 -26.34 -1.12
N PHE A 372 -16.35 -25.89 -0.05
CA PHE A 372 -16.99 -25.70 1.25
C PHE A 372 -17.96 -24.51 1.23
N LEU A 373 -17.57 -23.42 0.55
CA LEU A 373 -18.46 -22.28 0.36
C LEU A 373 -19.68 -22.68 -0.48
N ASN A 374 -19.47 -23.44 -1.57
CA ASN A 374 -20.55 -24.00 -2.37
C ASN A 374 -21.50 -24.90 -1.55
N TYR A 375 -20.95 -25.77 -0.70
CA TYR A 375 -21.73 -26.59 0.23
C TYR A 375 -22.59 -25.74 1.17
N SER A 376 -22.02 -24.65 1.68
CA SER A 376 -22.69 -23.74 2.60
C SER A 376 -23.80 -22.93 1.93
N VAL A 377 -23.56 -22.44 0.72
CA VAL A 377 -24.58 -21.77 -0.10
C VAL A 377 -25.72 -22.74 -0.44
N ARG A 378 -25.41 -23.98 -0.81
CA ARG A 378 -26.42 -25.02 -1.06
C ARG A 378 -27.29 -25.31 0.18
N LYS A 379 -26.70 -25.27 1.38
CA LYS A 379 -27.45 -25.34 2.65
C LYS A 379 -28.35 -24.13 2.86
N LEU A 380 -27.86 -22.91 2.60
CA LEU A 380 -28.65 -21.69 2.74
C LEU A 380 -29.87 -21.67 1.80
N LEU A 381 -29.72 -22.26 0.62
CA LEU A 381 -30.79 -22.40 -0.36
C LEU A 381 -31.76 -23.56 -0.07
N ASP A 382 -31.53 -24.36 0.98
CA ASP A 382 -32.29 -25.58 1.31
C ASP A 382 -32.47 -26.49 0.08
N VAL A 383 -31.39 -26.75 -0.65
CA VAL A 383 -31.42 -27.58 -1.87
C VAL A 383 -31.87 -29.00 -1.53
N LYS A 384 -32.97 -29.45 -2.13
CA LYS A 384 -33.52 -30.81 -1.99
C LYS A 384 -33.73 -31.42 -3.37
N GLN A 385 -33.21 -32.62 -3.59
CA GLN A 385 -33.35 -33.36 -4.86
C GLN A 385 -32.99 -32.49 -6.09
N ASP A 386 -31.86 -31.78 -6.01
CA ASP A 386 -31.37 -30.86 -7.04
C ASP A 386 -32.37 -29.76 -7.43
N ARG A 387 -33.17 -29.32 -6.46
CA ARG A 387 -34.09 -28.19 -6.58
C ARG A 387 -34.00 -27.25 -5.39
N PHE A 388 -34.28 -25.97 -5.61
CA PHE A 388 -34.44 -25.00 -4.53
C PHE A 388 -35.50 -23.94 -4.91
N THR A 389 -36.10 -23.32 -3.90
CA THR A 389 -37.06 -22.23 -4.13
C THR A 389 -36.33 -20.90 -4.14
N LEU A 390 -36.47 -20.15 -5.22
CA LEU A 390 -35.94 -18.80 -5.37
C LEU A 390 -36.97 -17.78 -4.89
N THR A 391 -36.51 -16.72 -4.24
CA THR A 391 -37.32 -15.58 -3.80
C THR A 391 -36.66 -14.26 -4.19
N ASP A 392 -37.44 -13.17 -4.22
CA ASP A 392 -36.97 -11.85 -4.70
C ASP A 392 -35.82 -11.27 -3.87
N ASP A 393 -35.81 -11.58 -2.56
CA ASP A 393 -34.79 -11.17 -1.63
C ASP A 393 -33.46 -11.92 -1.82
N MET A 394 -33.40 -12.99 -2.62
CA MET A 394 -32.16 -13.75 -2.84
C MET A 394 -31.20 -13.09 -3.85
N PHE A 395 -31.57 -11.95 -4.46
CA PHE A 395 -30.69 -11.24 -5.40
C PHE A 395 -29.29 -10.94 -4.83
N TRP A 396 -29.22 -10.60 -3.54
CA TRP A 396 -27.94 -10.32 -2.88
C TRP A 396 -27.01 -11.54 -2.93
N LEU A 397 -27.53 -12.74 -2.70
CA LEU A 397 -26.74 -13.97 -2.67
C LEU A 397 -26.11 -14.27 -4.04
N PHE A 398 -26.90 -14.16 -5.11
CA PHE A 398 -26.40 -14.39 -6.47
C PHE A 398 -25.48 -13.27 -6.95
N ARG A 399 -25.69 -12.03 -6.47
CA ARG A 399 -24.72 -10.94 -6.64
C ARG A 399 -23.38 -11.26 -6.00
N SER A 400 -23.38 -11.82 -4.78
CA SER A 400 -22.16 -12.28 -4.12
C SER A 400 -21.43 -13.34 -4.94
N ILE A 401 -22.16 -14.34 -5.41
CA ILE A 401 -21.62 -15.46 -6.20
C ILE A 401 -20.99 -14.97 -7.50
N ASN A 402 -21.65 -14.06 -8.19
CA ASN A 402 -21.12 -13.42 -9.40
C ASN A 402 -19.82 -12.67 -9.10
N ASN A 403 -19.81 -11.84 -8.06
CA ASN A 403 -18.65 -11.05 -7.66
C ASN A 403 -17.46 -11.94 -7.27
N ILE A 404 -17.70 -13.05 -6.56
CA ILE A 404 -16.67 -14.06 -6.27
C ILE A 404 -16.13 -14.66 -7.57
N SER A 405 -17.01 -15.07 -8.49
CA SER A 405 -16.59 -15.67 -9.78
C SER A 405 -15.70 -14.72 -10.60
N GLN A 406 -16.04 -13.43 -10.61
CA GLN A 406 -15.25 -12.40 -11.28
C GLN A 406 -13.87 -12.20 -10.64
N ILE A 407 -13.79 -12.19 -9.31
CA ILE A 407 -12.54 -11.99 -8.57
C ILE A 407 -11.55 -13.14 -8.80
N PHE A 408 -12.03 -14.40 -8.80
CA PHE A 408 -11.18 -15.57 -9.01
C PHE A 408 -11.02 -15.95 -10.48
N ASN A 409 -11.77 -15.30 -11.38
CA ASN A 409 -11.87 -15.65 -12.78
C ASN A 409 -12.23 -17.13 -13.03
N GLU A 410 -13.07 -17.68 -12.15
CA GLU A 410 -13.51 -19.08 -12.19
C GLU A 410 -15.02 -19.14 -11.93
N PRO A 411 -15.76 -20.07 -12.57
CA PRO A 411 -17.19 -20.19 -12.34
C PRO A 411 -17.47 -20.78 -10.95
N PHE A 412 -18.33 -20.12 -10.18
CA PHE A 412 -18.78 -20.69 -8.92
C PHE A 412 -19.58 -22.01 -9.15
N PRO A 413 -19.27 -23.11 -8.44
CA PRO A 413 -19.84 -24.44 -8.75
C PRO A 413 -21.38 -24.50 -8.79
N LEU A 414 -22.07 -23.83 -7.85
CA LEU A 414 -23.54 -23.73 -7.86
C LEU A 414 -24.07 -23.17 -9.19
N MET A 415 -23.43 -22.14 -9.74
CA MET A 415 -23.86 -21.51 -10.98
C MET A 415 -23.60 -22.40 -12.19
N VAL A 416 -22.53 -23.20 -12.16
CA VAL A 416 -22.28 -24.22 -13.19
C VAL A 416 -23.44 -25.22 -13.25
N ASP A 417 -23.90 -25.71 -12.08
CA ASP A 417 -24.98 -26.68 -12.02
C ASP A 417 -26.34 -26.08 -12.44
N ILE A 418 -26.59 -24.81 -12.12
CA ILE A 418 -27.79 -24.08 -12.59
C ILE A 418 -27.72 -23.90 -14.12
N CYS A 419 -26.58 -23.44 -14.65
CA CYS A 419 -26.37 -23.24 -16.08
C CYS A 419 -26.51 -24.55 -16.87
N ALA A 420 -26.07 -25.68 -16.30
CA ALA A 420 -26.12 -27.00 -16.92
C ALA A 420 -27.51 -27.66 -16.80
N GLY A 421 -28.47 -27.00 -16.13
CA GLY A 421 -29.78 -27.57 -15.85
C GLY A 421 -29.77 -28.74 -14.86
N LYS A 422 -28.65 -28.98 -14.17
CA LYS A 422 -28.53 -30.01 -13.12
C LYS A 422 -29.21 -29.58 -11.83
N LEU A 423 -29.20 -28.28 -11.52
CA LEU A 423 -29.86 -27.69 -10.36
C LEU A 423 -30.98 -26.76 -10.82
N VAL A 424 -32.22 -27.01 -10.40
CA VAL A 424 -33.40 -26.24 -10.83
C VAL A 424 -33.82 -25.25 -9.75
N ALA A 425 -33.84 -23.96 -10.11
CA ALA A 425 -34.39 -22.89 -9.28
C ALA A 425 -35.90 -22.74 -9.55
N ASP A 426 -36.76 -23.18 -8.64
CA ASP A 426 -38.21 -23.00 -8.73
C ASP A 426 -38.57 -21.57 -8.27
N TYR A 427 -39.25 -20.79 -9.12
CA TYR A 427 -39.59 -19.39 -8.84
C TYR A 427 -41.05 -19.11 -9.22
N LYS A 428 -41.78 -18.38 -8.37
CA LYS A 428 -43.22 -18.12 -8.56
C LYS A 428 -43.53 -16.93 -9.49
N GLY A 429 -42.57 -16.05 -9.77
CA GLY A 429 -42.73 -14.89 -10.64
C GLY A 429 -42.36 -15.19 -12.11
N SER A 430 -42.08 -14.13 -12.88
CA SER A 430 -41.73 -14.30 -14.30
C SER A 430 -40.35 -14.91 -14.51
N LEU A 431 -40.14 -15.54 -15.68
CA LEU A 431 -38.82 -16.03 -16.08
C LEU A 431 -37.78 -14.91 -16.07
N ASP A 432 -38.13 -13.69 -16.50
CA ASP A 432 -37.18 -12.57 -16.54
C ASP A 432 -36.72 -12.15 -15.15
N GLN A 433 -37.64 -12.12 -14.18
CA GLN A 433 -37.31 -11.83 -12.78
C GLN A 433 -36.38 -12.91 -12.23
N LYS A 434 -36.68 -14.19 -12.49
CA LYS A 434 -35.81 -15.31 -12.14
C LYS A 434 -34.40 -15.15 -12.71
N LEU A 435 -34.28 -14.85 -14.01
CA LEU A 435 -32.99 -14.67 -14.68
C LEU A 435 -32.20 -13.47 -14.13
N LYS A 436 -32.89 -12.38 -13.76
CA LYS A 436 -32.29 -11.21 -13.10
C LYS A 436 -31.79 -11.53 -11.71
N ILE A 437 -32.60 -12.23 -10.90
CA ILE A 437 -32.23 -12.64 -9.54
C ILE A 437 -30.95 -13.48 -9.58
N LEU A 438 -30.89 -14.46 -10.49
CA LEU A 438 -29.74 -15.37 -10.64
C LEU A 438 -28.50 -14.71 -11.25
N GLN A 439 -28.60 -13.49 -11.78
CA GLN A 439 -27.52 -12.80 -12.51
C GLN A 439 -26.91 -13.62 -13.66
N LEU A 440 -27.70 -14.45 -14.34
CA LEU A 440 -27.19 -15.44 -15.30
C LEU A 440 -26.34 -14.86 -16.43
N HIS A 441 -26.69 -13.67 -16.92
CA HIS A 441 -25.92 -12.96 -17.96
C HIS A 441 -24.44 -12.76 -17.60
N SER A 442 -24.12 -12.49 -16.33
CA SER A 442 -22.74 -12.28 -15.86
C SER A 442 -21.92 -13.57 -15.81
N HIS A 443 -22.57 -14.73 -15.83
CA HIS A 443 -21.93 -16.04 -15.77
C HIS A 443 -21.71 -16.68 -17.14
N LEU A 444 -22.35 -16.17 -18.20
CA LEU A 444 -22.20 -16.68 -19.56
C LEU A 444 -20.73 -16.71 -20.00
N GLN A 445 -19.95 -15.69 -19.64
CA GLN A 445 -18.53 -15.58 -19.97
C GLN A 445 -17.67 -16.75 -19.46
N PHE A 446 -18.13 -17.51 -18.46
CA PHE A 446 -17.40 -18.65 -17.89
C PHE A 446 -17.81 -20.00 -18.51
N LEU A 447 -18.79 -20.03 -19.42
CA LEU A 447 -19.22 -21.26 -20.06
C LEU A 447 -18.14 -21.75 -21.04
N GLU A 448 -17.78 -23.03 -20.91
CA GLU A 448 -16.95 -23.74 -21.88
C GLU A 448 -17.70 -23.92 -23.22
N PRO A 449 -17.01 -23.99 -24.37
CA PRO A 449 -17.68 -24.16 -25.67
C PRO A 449 -18.40 -25.49 -25.76
N ASN A 450 -19.73 -25.47 -25.59
CA ASN A 450 -20.58 -26.65 -25.72
C ASN A 450 -22.07 -26.27 -25.85
N CYS A 451 -22.51 -25.94 -27.06
CA CYS A 451 -23.89 -25.46 -27.31
C CYS A 451 -24.96 -26.45 -26.83
N SER A 452 -24.74 -27.77 -26.95
CA SER A 452 -25.73 -28.78 -26.54
C SER A 452 -25.91 -28.81 -25.03
N LYS A 453 -24.79 -28.80 -24.27
CA LYS A 453 -24.75 -28.73 -22.80
C LYS A 453 -25.44 -27.48 -22.25
N TRP A 454 -25.32 -26.35 -22.94
CA TRP A 454 -25.84 -25.04 -22.48
C TRP A 454 -27.13 -24.59 -23.19
N SER A 455 -27.67 -25.41 -24.10
CA SER A 455 -28.76 -25.08 -25.02
C SER A 455 -29.97 -24.41 -24.34
N LYS A 456 -30.42 -24.97 -23.22
CA LYS A 456 -31.57 -24.46 -22.46
C LYS A 456 -31.34 -23.03 -21.95
N VAL A 457 -30.20 -22.78 -21.31
CA VAL A 457 -29.89 -21.47 -20.72
C VAL A 457 -29.56 -20.44 -21.79
N LEU A 458 -28.90 -20.83 -22.88
CA LEU A 458 -28.70 -19.95 -24.03
C LEU A 458 -30.03 -19.55 -24.66
N THR A 459 -30.96 -20.51 -24.85
CA THR A 459 -32.30 -20.23 -25.39
C THR A 459 -33.07 -19.28 -24.49
N ASP A 460 -33.12 -19.54 -23.19
CA ASP A 460 -33.82 -18.69 -22.21
C ASP A 460 -33.26 -17.26 -22.20
N VAL A 461 -31.92 -17.10 -22.26
CA VAL A 461 -31.29 -15.77 -22.28
C VAL A 461 -31.48 -15.07 -23.63
N ILE A 462 -31.37 -15.76 -24.76
CA ILE A 462 -31.55 -15.20 -26.10
C ILE A 462 -32.98 -14.68 -26.27
N ASP A 463 -33.97 -15.50 -25.92
CA ASP A 463 -35.38 -15.15 -26.01
C ASP A 463 -35.70 -13.90 -25.15
N MET A 464 -35.20 -13.86 -23.92
CA MET A 464 -35.30 -12.68 -23.05
C MET A 464 -34.60 -11.44 -23.64
N THR A 465 -33.43 -11.62 -24.26
CA THR A 465 -32.64 -10.53 -24.85
C THR A 465 -33.42 -9.83 -25.95
N PHE A 466 -34.03 -10.61 -26.85
CA PHE A 466 -34.81 -10.09 -27.96
C PHE A 466 -36.17 -9.53 -27.52
N ARG A 467 -36.89 -10.20 -26.60
CA ARG A 467 -38.19 -9.73 -26.11
C ARG A 467 -38.13 -8.39 -25.37
N HIS A 468 -37.05 -8.13 -24.65
CA HIS A 468 -36.94 -6.96 -23.77
C HIS A 468 -35.84 -5.97 -24.18
N ASN A 469 -35.22 -6.16 -25.35
CA ASN A 469 -34.10 -5.36 -25.83
C ASN A 469 -33.01 -5.16 -24.74
N ASN A 470 -32.65 -6.25 -24.06
CA ASN A 470 -31.73 -6.17 -22.93
C ASN A 470 -30.28 -6.12 -23.41
N THR A 471 -29.75 -4.90 -23.51
CA THR A 471 -28.39 -4.60 -23.99
C THR A 471 -27.28 -5.33 -23.21
N ARG A 472 -27.47 -5.57 -21.90
CA ARG A 472 -26.49 -6.30 -21.08
C ARG A 472 -26.39 -7.76 -21.47
N ASN A 473 -27.53 -8.42 -21.68
CA ASN A 473 -27.54 -9.82 -22.13
C ASN A 473 -26.97 -9.94 -23.55
N MET A 474 -27.30 -8.99 -24.44
CA MET A 474 -26.77 -8.95 -25.80
C MET A 474 -25.24 -8.82 -25.81
N THR A 475 -24.69 -7.99 -24.93
CA THR A 475 -23.23 -7.81 -24.78
C THR A 475 -22.58 -9.10 -24.27
N ALA A 476 -23.18 -9.73 -23.25
CA ALA A 476 -22.68 -10.98 -22.67
C ALA A 476 -22.70 -12.15 -23.68
N LEU A 477 -23.78 -12.27 -24.47
CA LEU A 477 -23.90 -13.27 -25.54
C LEU A 477 -22.88 -13.02 -26.67
N THR A 478 -22.66 -11.76 -27.04
CA THR A 478 -21.66 -11.38 -28.06
C THR A 478 -20.24 -11.72 -27.60
N PHE A 479 -19.94 -11.44 -26.33
CA PHE A 479 -18.65 -11.79 -25.73
C PHE A 479 -18.46 -13.31 -25.65
N LEU A 480 -19.51 -14.05 -25.28
CA LEU A 480 -19.46 -15.51 -25.26
C LEU A 480 -19.19 -16.08 -26.66
N ALA A 481 -19.90 -15.59 -27.67
CA ALA A 481 -19.69 -16.01 -29.06
C ALA A 481 -18.26 -15.70 -29.54
N PHE A 482 -17.72 -14.54 -29.18
CA PHE A 482 -16.33 -14.16 -29.47
C PHE A 482 -15.31 -15.03 -28.73
N LYS A 483 -15.60 -15.41 -27.48
CA LYS A 483 -14.73 -16.29 -26.69
C LYS A 483 -14.70 -17.71 -27.28
N TRP A 484 -15.86 -18.23 -27.67
CA TRP A 484 -15.97 -19.55 -28.28
C TRP A 484 -15.39 -19.60 -29.71
N SER A 485 -15.40 -18.49 -30.45
CA SER A 485 -14.82 -18.45 -31.80
C SER A 485 -13.29 -18.39 -31.84
N LYS A 486 -12.63 -18.11 -30.70
CA LYS A 486 -11.16 -18.15 -30.57
C LYS A 486 -10.58 -19.57 -30.46
N ASP A 487 -11.41 -20.61 -30.36
CA ASP A 487 -11.01 -22.02 -30.36
C ASP A 487 -11.59 -22.74 -31.62
N PRO A 488 -10.86 -22.76 -32.75
CA PRO A 488 -11.45 -22.98 -34.09
C PRO A 488 -12.00 -24.40 -34.35
N LEU A 489 -11.60 -25.39 -33.55
CA LEU A 489 -11.95 -26.81 -33.77
C LEU A 489 -13.35 -27.17 -33.26
N GLU A 490 -13.90 -26.44 -32.28
CA GLU A 490 -15.25 -26.69 -31.74
C GLU A 490 -16.33 -25.81 -32.37
N PHE A 491 -16.00 -24.57 -32.79
CA PHE A 491 -16.98 -23.69 -33.43
C PHE A 491 -17.53 -24.30 -34.74
N ASN A 492 -16.65 -24.91 -35.55
CA ASN A 492 -17.04 -25.54 -36.82
C ASN A 492 -17.91 -26.80 -36.64
N ASN A 493 -17.72 -27.57 -35.57
CA ASN A 493 -18.61 -28.72 -35.27
C ASN A 493 -20.01 -28.28 -34.80
N SER A 494 -20.14 -27.06 -34.28
CA SER A 494 -21.42 -26.52 -33.78
C SER A 494 -22.27 -25.86 -34.88
N SER A 495 -21.65 -25.30 -35.92
CA SER A 495 -22.35 -24.75 -37.09
C SER A 495 -23.00 -25.85 -37.95
N ASP A 496 -22.38 -27.03 -38.06
CA ASP A 496 -22.96 -28.14 -38.84
C ASP A 496 -24.21 -28.72 -38.15
N SER A 497 -24.23 -28.82 -36.81
CA SER A 497 -25.38 -29.37 -36.07
C SER A 497 -26.59 -28.44 -35.93
N SER A 498 -26.40 -27.12 -36.09
CA SER A 498 -27.46 -26.11 -35.98
C SER A 498 -28.07 -25.73 -37.32
N LEU A 499 -27.35 -25.93 -38.43
CA LEU A 499 -27.87 -25.81 -39.79
C LEU A 499 -28.66 -27.04 -40.26
N GLU A 500 -28.40 -28.23 -39.72
CA GLU A 500 -29.19 -29.44 -40.03
C GLU A 500 -30.56 -29.51 -39.33
N ASN A 501 -30.82 -28.66 -38.33
CA ASN A 501 -32.12 -28.61 -37.62
C ASN A 501 -32.96 -27.36 -37.91
N SER A 502 -32.49 -26.47 -38.78
CA SER A 502 -33.28 -25.34 -39.28
C SER A 502 -33.68 -25.59 -40.73
N ASP A 503 -34.61 -26.53 -40.94
CA ASP A 503 -35.55 -26.48 -42.07
C ASP A 503 -36.45 -25.24 -41.90
N PHE A 504 -35.87 -24.05 -42.03
CA PHE A 504 -36.63 -22.88 -42.46
C PHE A 504 -36.72 -22.98 -43.97
N ALA A 505 -37.75 -23.70 -44.42
CA ALA A 505 -38.26 -23.62 -45.76
C ALA A 505 -38.46 -22.14 -46.12
N ILE A 506 -37.56 -21.62 -46.95
CA ILE A 506 -37.81 -20.40 -47.72
C ILE A 506 -38.90 -20.78 -48.72
N SER A 507 -40.16 -20.49 -48.38
CA SER A 507 -41.24 -20.42 -49.36
C SER A 507 -41.15 -19.05 -50.05
N PRO A 508 -40.91 -18.99 -51.38
CA PRO A 508 -40.86 -17.73 -52.09
C PRO A 508 -42.27 -17.37 -52.57
N TYR A 509 -42.96 -16.47 -51.87
CA TYR A 509 -43.95 -15.55 -52.45
C TYR A 509 -44.05 -14.28 -51.62
#